data_AF-A0A136L2A6-F1
#
_entry.id   AF-A0A136L2A6-F1
#
_cell.length_a   1.000
_cell.length_b   1.000
_cell.length_c   1.000
_cell.angle_alpha   90.00
_cell.angle_beta   90.00
_cell.angle_gamma   90.00
#
_symmetry.space_group_name_H-M   'P 1'
#
loop_
_entity.id
_entity.type
_entity.pdbx_description
1 polymer ?
#
loop_
_entity_poly.entity_id
_entity_poly.type
_entity_poly.pdbx_seq_one_letter_code
_entity_poly.pdbx_strand_id
1 'polypeptide(L)'
;MARPFCFASRRSPSDDCRLALYSAHYISRYEMNSMRLKIPFLLTGLVVLAAACSGAADPTNTPAPAAQPTEAASAPSATPLPPTAIDFEGLHESITGAGLPRLGYDNAPVTVALYLALDDLASAQFAASSLPALVDRARGAEVLITTLPLLRNSGSTDARGAARAALCAAEQNAFYPYFAQLMAWYMEYGDAAYPGSRLVDGIGVLGIDQNAWNQCMTSGRPDLALDEAARLHAALPYEGEIPLVTIDSQRSLLDPESLNFTIDRAVAAFNEDLNRALSEATPEVTEVVINIDPLTGEGASPPFDITLPEGWRVAYDTLLVSDLDATRTIPVALYTGPITGGTGTIVLLWAFPNVVATTGAATLTTDLWLDGLRLLRLAVIEEGCNIGTDLRRDYGIGGLAAVGTSFAAVDCPQTPDTRGWFAGLNQFGLNYAFFMYADPIEAMDTGEGELQAILDSIRFQNIPMASPTPEATVEASS
;
A
#
# COMPACT_ATOMS: atom_id res chain seq x y z
N MET A 1 41.28 -9.16 -60.89
CA MET A 1 40.49 -10.33 -61.32
C MET A 1 39.19 -10.31 -60.51
N ALA A 2 38.22 -9.45 -60.84
CA ALA A 2 37.19 -9.52 -61.90
C ALA A 2 35.85 -10.08 -61.36
N ARG A 3 34.92 -9.15 -61.04
CA ARG A 3 33.46 -9.37 -60.91
C ARG A 3 32.81 -9.55 -62.31
N PRO A 4 31.58 -10.06 -62.41
CA PRO A 4 30.37 -9.20 -62.58
C PRO A 4 29.15 -9.73 -61.75
N PHE A 5 28.18 -8.97 -61.24
CA PHE A 5 27.18 -7.98 -61.74
C PHE A 5 25.92 -8.52 -62.48
N CYS A 6 24.78 -8.05 -61.97
CA CYS A 6 23.34 -8.32 -62.13
C CYS A 6 22.70 -8.47 -63.53
N PHE A 7 21.50 -9.09 -63.56
CA PHE A 7 20.33 -8.59 -64.32
C PHE A 7 18.99 -8.95 -63.65
N ALA A 8 18.03 -8.02 -63.73
CA ALA A 8 16.67 -8.06 -63.18
C ALA A 8 15.61 -8.41 -64.26
N SER A 9 14.38 -8.83 -63.89
CA SER A 9 13.10 -8.39 -64.50
C SER A 9 11.85 -9.21 -64.13
N ARG A 10 10.93 -8.55 -63.39
CA ARG A 10 9.44 -8.51 -63.44
C ARG A 10 8.63 -9.63 -64.16
N ARG A 11 7.58 -10.13 -63.49
CA ARG A 11 6.13 -9.86 -63.77
C ARG A 11 5.18 -10.58 -62.79
N SER A 12 4.23 -9.81 -62.24
CA SER A 12 2.91 -10.20 -61.69
C SER A 12 1.90 -10.32 -62.86
N PRO A 13 0.78 -11.09 -62.82
CA PRO A 13 -0.44 -10.73 -62.07
C PRO A 13 -1.29 -11.90 -61.49
N SER A 14 -2.07 -11.58 -60.44
CA SER A 14 -3.50 -11.89 -60.17
C SER A 14 -3.97 -13.38 -60.12
N ASP A 15 -4.91 -13.88 -59.30
CA ASP A 15 -6.06 -13.37 -58.56
C ASP A 15 -6.46 -14.36 -57.42
N ASP A 16 -7.25 -13.84 -56.47
CA ASP A 16 -8.31 -14.51 -55.67
C ASP A 16 -7.99 -15.66 -54.68
N CYS A 17 -8.11 -15.38 -53.38
CA CYS A 17 -9.34 -15.76 -52.64
C CYS A 17 -9.41 -15.22 -51.20
N ARG A 18 -10.65 -14.91 -50.82
CA ARG A 18 -11.13 -14.16 -49.66
C ARG A 18 -11.00 -14.87 -48.30
N LEU A 19 -10.76 -14.03 -47.29
CA LEU A 19 -11.46 -13.92 -45.99
C LEU A 19 -12.63 -14.89 -45.73
N ALA A 20 -12.53 -15.64 -44.63
CA ALA A 20 -13.68 -16.06 -43.82
C ALA A 20 -13.29 -16.08 -42.33
N LEU A 21 -13.99 -15.26 -41.55
CA LEU A 21 -14.11 -15.32 -40.10
C LEU A 21 -14.64 -16.70 -39.66
N TYR A 22 -14.07 -17.27 -38.61
CA TYR A 22 -14.79 -18.23 -37.77
C TYR A 22 -14.39 -18.09 -36.30
N SER A 23 -15.37 -17.63 -35.52
CA SER A 23 -15.46 -17.78 -34.07
C SER A 23 -15.56 -19.25 -33.70
N ALA A 24 -14.88 -19.67 -32.63
CA ALA A 24 -15.18 -20.94 -31.96
C ALA A 24 -15.17 -20.72 -30.44
N HIS A 25 -16.37 -20.75 -29.88
CA HIS A 25 -16.63 -20.97 -28.46
C HIS A 25 -15.97 -22.27 -27.97
N TYR A 26 -15.33 -22.22 -26.81
CA TYR A 26 -15.07 -23.42 -26.01
C TYR A 26 -15.93 -23.36 -24.74
N ILE A 27 -16.98 -24.18 -24.73
CA ILE A 27 -17.70 -24.61 -23.54
C ILE A 27 -17.35 -26.09 -23.35
N SER A 28 -16.76 -26.45 -22.21
CA SER A 28 -16.81 -27.81 -21.66
C SER A 28 -16.62 -27.69 -20.15
N ARG A 29 -17.70 -27.69 -19.36
CA ARG A 29 -18.20 -28.88 -18.65
C ARG A 29 -17.08 -29.73 -18.03
N TYR A 30 -16.93 -29.59 -16.71
CA TYR A 30 -16.57 -30.71 -15.84
C TYR A 30 -17.64 -30.82 -14.75
N GLU A 31 -18.48 -31.85 -14.89
CA GLU A 31 -19.38 -32.34 -13.85
C GLU A 31 -18.64 -33.32 -12.95
N MET A 32 -18.97 -33.23 -11.65
CA MET A 32 -19.14 -34.29 -10.67
C MET A 32 -18.05 -35.37 -10.54
N ASN A 33 -17.40 -35.36 -9.37
CA ASN A 33 -17.13 -36.62 -8.69
C ASN A 33 -17.62 -36.59 -7.24
N SER A 34 -18.50 -37.54 -6.95
CA SER A 34 -19.21 -37.73 -5.69
C SER A 34 -18.31 -38.32 -4.61
N MET A 35 -18.36 -37.78 -3.40
CA MET A 35 -18.11 -38.59 -2.19
C MET A 35 -19.37 -38.65 -1.33
N ARG A 36 -19.92 -39.86 -1.29
CA ARG A 36 -21.02 -40.28 -0.44
C ARG A 36 -20.51 -40.46 0.99
N LEU A 37 -21.04 -39.70 1.94
CA LEU A 37 -20.99 -40.08 3.35
C LEU A 37 -22.42 -40.42 3.82
N LYS A 38 -22.62 -41.70 4.15
CA LYS A 38 -23.85 -42.28 4.69
C LYS A 38 -23.86 -42.10 6.21
N ILE A 39 -24.89 -41.48 6.78
CA ILE A 39 -25.24 -41.62 8.21
C ILE A 39 -26.77 -41.79 8.30
N PRO A 40 -27.29 -42.78 9.05
CA PRO A 40 -28.67 -43.23 8.92
C PRO A 40 -29.65 -42.50 9.85
N PHE A 41 -30.88 -42.37 9.33
CA PHE A 41 -32.18 -42.58 10.00
C PHE A 41 -32.22 -42.65 11.53
N LEU A 42 -32.96 -41.70 12.13
CA LEU A 42 -33.82 -42.00 13.28
C LEU A 42 -35.11 -41.18 13.18
N LEU A 43 -36.18 -41.92 12.83
CA LEU A 43 -37.58 -41.53 12.94
C LEU A 43 -37.96 -41.36 14.42
N THR A 44 -38.59 -40.24 14.77
CA THR A 44 -39.73 -40.27 15.71
C THR A 44 -40.67 -39.11 15.37
N GLY A 45 -41.90 -39.43 14.98
CA GLY A 45 -42.96 -38.45 14.77
C GLY A 45 -43.83 -38.32 16.01
N LEU A 46 -44.58 -37.21 16.11
CA LEU A 46 -45.90 -37.21 16.76
C LEU A 46 -46.71 -35.94 16.39
N VAL A 47 -47.79 -36.18 15.65
CA VAL A 47 -49.18 -35.72 15.82
C VAL A 47 -49.52 -34.22 15.88
N VAL A 48 -50.38 -33.91 14.89
CA VAL A 48 -51.33 -32.81 14.67
C VAL A 48 -52.22 -32.49 15.87
N LEU A 49 -52.48 -31.19 16.12
CA LEU A 49 -53.79 -30.74 16.56
C LEU A 49 -54.10 -29.33 16.02
N ALA A 50 -55.10 -29.29 15.14
CA ALA A 50 -55.80 -28.09 14.73
C ALA A 50 -56.81 -27.69 15.81
N ALA A 51 -56.94 -26.40 16.09
CA ALA A 51 -58.12 -25.84 16.73
C ALA A 51 -58.39 -24.44 16.16
N ALA A 52 -59.40 -24.37 15.29
CA ALA A 52 -60.08 -23.15 14.92
C ALA A 52 -60.90 -22.65 16.10
N CYS A 53 -60.94 -21.33 16.31
CA CYS A 53 -62.07 -20.64 16.92
C CYS A 53 -62.17 -19.23 16.34
N SER A 54 -63.27 -19.01 15.66
CA SER A 54 -63.79 -17.75 15.13
C SER A 54 -64.28 -16.85 16.27
N GLY A 55 -64.20 -15.53 16.08
CA GLY A 55 -64.82 -14.55 16.96
C GLY A 55 -64.93 -13.19 16.26
N ALA A 56 -66.12 -12.90 15.74
CA ALA A 56 -66.49 -11.67 15.04
C ALA A 56 -66.71 -10.50 16.00
N ALA A 57 -66.40 -9.27 15.56
CA ALA A 57 -67.26 -8.08 15.65
C ALA A 57 -66.55 -6.83 15.12
N ASP A 58 -66.98 -6.35 13.96
CA ASP A 58 -66.99 -4.93 13.58
C ASP A 58 -68.16 -4.26 14.36
N PRO A 59 -68.11 -2.99 14.78
CA PRO A 59 -68.12 -1.88 13.82
C PRO A 59 -67.41 -0.60 14.28
N THR A 60 -66.82 0.16 13.35
CA THR A 60 -67.15 1.58 13.06
C THR A 60 -66.08 2.17 12.14
N ASN A 61 -66.30 2.04 10.84
CA ASN A 61 -65.63 2.82 9.80
C ASN A 61 -66.14 4.27 9.87
N THR A 62 -65.32 5.16 10.43
CA THR A 62 -65.35 6.59 10.11
C THR A 62 -64.17 6.84 9.17
N PRO A 63 -64.39 7.18 7.89
CA PRO A 63 -63.28 7.55 7.02
C PRO A 63 -62.72 8.88 7.52
N ALA A 64 -61.53 8.84 8.11
CA ALA A 64 -60.72 10.03 8.29
C ALA A 64 -60.46 10.65 6.91
N PRO A 65 -60.58 11.99 6.75
CA PRO A 65 -60.24 12.64 5.50
C PRO A 65 -58.81 12.27 5.12
N ALA A 66 -58.63 11.77 3.90
CA ALA A 66 -57.32 11.48 3.34
C ALA A 66 -56.44 12.72 3.51
N ALA A 67 -55.46 12.63 4.41
CA ALA A 67 -54.37 13.57 4.46
C ALA A 67 -53.73 13.54 3.08
N GLN A 68 -53.85 14.65 2.35
CA GLN A 68 -53.14 14.83 1.10
C GLN A 68 -51.66 14.52 1.34
N PRO A 69 -50.98 13.81 0.43
CA PRO A 69 -49.53 13.68 0.50
C PRO A 69 -49.00 15.10 0.59
N THR A 70 -48.37 15.43 1.72
CA THR A 70 -47.62 16.66 1.83
C THR A 70 -46.56 16.55 0.76
N GLU A 71 -46.71 17.38 -0.27
CA GLU A 71 -45.79 17.56 -1.36
C GLU A 71 -44.39 17.65 -0.74
N ALA A 72 -43.63 16.56 -0.85
CA ALA A 72 -42.25 16.54 -0.40
C ALA A 72 -41.57 17.66 -1.16
N ALA A 73 -41.19 18.72 -0.45
CA ALA A 73 -40.52 19.86 -1.01
C ALA A 73 -39.35 19.31 -1.83
N SER A 74 -39.47 19.41 -3.15
CA SER A 74 -38.44 19.00 -4.09
C SER A 74 -37.17 19.70 -3.64
N ALA A 75 -36.18 18.91 -3.18
CA ALA A 75 -34.87 19.44 -2.89
C ALA A 75 -34.44 20.23 -4.14
N PRO A 76 -33.99 21.48 -4.01
CA PRO A 76 -33.62 22.30 -5.15
C PRO A 76 -32.65 21.49 -6.01
N SER A 77 -32.98 21.32 -7.30
CA SER A 77 -32.06 20.73 -8.28
C SER A 77 -30.72 21.42 -8.12
N ALA A 78 -29.69 20.63 -7.80
CA ALA A 78 -28.33 21.10 -7.66
C ALA A 78 -27.97 21.82 -8.95
N THR A 79 -27.92 23.15 -8.89
CA THR A 79 -27.22 23.91 -9.91
C THR A 79 -25.77 23.41 -9.85
N PRO A 80 -25.14 23.02 -10.97
CA PRO A 80 -23.76 22.57 -10.93
C PRO A 80 -22.94 23.67 -10.26
N LEU A 81 -22.43 23.37 -9.08
CA LEU A 81 -21.55 24.28 -8.37
C LEU A 81 -20.32 24.52 -9.24
N PRO A 82 -19.77 25.74 -9.25
CA PRO A 82 -18.51 25.96 -9.93
C PRO A 82 -17.51 24.93 -9.38
N PRO A 83 -16.73 24.29 -10.26
CA PRO A 83 -15.70 23.35 -9.81
C PRO A 83 -14.91 24.04 -8.70
N THR A 84 -14.66 23.33 -7.60
CA THR A 84 -13.72 23.80 -6.59
C THR A 84 -12.48 24.29 -7.32
N ALA A 85 -12.09 25.54 -7.11
CA ALA A 85 -11.04 26.22 -7.88
C ALA A 85 -9.64 25.59 -7.70
N ILE A 86 -9.55 24.48 -6.97
CA ILE A 86 -8.34 23.72 -6.72
C ILE A 86 -8.14 22.76 -7.89
N ASP A 87 -7.06 22.97 -8.62
CA ASP A 87 -6.65 22.08 -9.70
C ASP A 87 -5.85 20.91 -9.14
N PHE A 88 -6.41 19.70 -9.22
CA PHE A 88 -5.74 18.46 -8.82
C PHE A 88 -5.13 17.70 -10.02
N GLU A 89 -5.22 18.25 -11.24
CA GLU A 89 -4.72 17.59 -12.43
C GLU A 89 -3.20 17.35 -12.35
N GLY A 90 -2.78 16.13 -12.71
CA GLY A 90 -1.37 15.74 -12.75
C GLY A 90 -0.73 15.46 -11.38
N LEU A 91 -1.48 15.52 -10.28
CA LEU A 91 -0.96 15.13 -8.96
C LEU A 91 -1.08 13.63 -8.72
N HIS A 92 -0.07 13.08 -8.05
CA HIS A 92 -0.09 11.68 -7.62
C HIS A 92 -0.98 11.54 -6.37
N GLU A 93 -2.07 10.76 -6.50
CA GLU A 93 -2.86 10.28 -5.37
C GLU A 93 -2.46 8.84 -5.04
N SER A 94 -2.38 8.54 -3.74
CA SER A 94 -2.19 7.17 -3.26
C SER A 94 -2.96 6.94 -1.96
N ILE A 95 -2.91 5.72 -1.43
CA ILE A 95 -3.50 5.38 -0.13
C ILE A 95 -2.45 4.69 0.75
N THR A 96 -2.51 4.93 2.06
CA THR A 96 -1.73 4.18 3.04
C THR A 96 -2.25 2.74 3.17
N GLY A 97 -1.50 1.87 3.85
CA GLY A 97 -1.96 0.51 4.17
C GLY A 97 -3.24 0.47 5.01
N ALA A 98 -3.56 1.56 5.73
CA ALA A 98 -4.80 1.70 6.48
C ALA A 98 -5.95 2.32 5.66
N GLY A 99 -5.73 2.62 4.37
CA GLY A 99 -6.73 3.23 3.49
C GLY A 99 -6.86 4.75 3.62
N LEU A 100 -5.93 5.42 4.33
CA LEU A 100 -5.90 6.89 4.38
C LEU A 100 -5.37 7.48 3.07
N PRO A 101 -6.05 8.45 2.46
CA PRO A 101 -5.66 9.09 1.21
C PRO A 101 -4.42 9.97 1.37
N ARG A 102 -3.57 9.96 0.34
CA ARG A 102 -2.36 10.76 0.23
C ARG A 102 -2.30 11.51 -1.10
N LEU A 103 -1.70 12.71 -1.10
CA LEU A 103 -1.45 13.55 -2.26
C LEU A 103 0.00 14.02 -2.27
N GLY A 104 0.66 13.88 -3.41
CA GLY A 104 2.07 14.23 -3.59
C GLY A 104 2.95 12.99 -3.79
N TYR A 105 4.25 13.20 -3.84
CA TYR A 105 5.23 12.14 -4.09
C TYR A 105 5.67 11.47 -2.79
N ASP A 106 5.84 10.14 -2.82
CA ASP A 106 6.24 9.35 -1.64
C ASP A 106 7.63 9.71 -1.11
N ASN A 107 8.49 10.34 -1.91
CA ASN A 107 9.82 10.81 -1.54
C ASN A 107 9.87 12.30 -1.16
N ALA A 108 8.72 12.96 -0.98
CA ALA A 108 8.70 14.35 -0.56
C ALA A 108 9.40 14.52 0.81
N PRO A 109 10.23 15.56 0.99
CA PRO A 109 11.05 15.72 2.19
C PRO A 109 10.26 16.04 3.46
N VAL A 110 9.02 16.55 3.30
CA VAL A 110 8.17 16.98 4.41
C VAL A 110 6.85 16.24 4.39
N THR A 111 6.40 15.79 5.56
CA THR A 111 5.11 15.12 5.73
C THR A 111 4.09 16.06 6.33
N VAL A 112 2.89 16.10 5.74
CA VAL A 112 1.77 16.92 6.21
C VAL A 112 0.59 16.01 6.51
N ALA A 113 0.05 16.06 7.73
CA ALA A 113 -1.17 15.33 8.09
C ALA A 113 -2.31 16.32 8.36
N LEU A 114 -3.46 16.09 7.69
CA LEU A 114 -4.65 16.92 7.78
C LEU A 114 -5.76 16.17 8.52
N TYR A 115 -6.06 16.60 9.74
CA TYR A 115 -7.14 16.06 10.57
C TYR A 115 -8.37 16.96 10.40
N LEU A 116 -9.28 16.57 9.52
CA LEU A 116 -10.40 17.41 9.08
C LEU A 116 -11.72 16.68 9.25
N ALA A 117 -12.72 17.35 9.85
CA ALA A 117 -14.05 16.77 10.00
C ALA A 117 -15.02 17.32 8.93
N LEU A 118 -15.80 16.42 8.33
CA LEU A 118 -16.79 16.79 7.29
C LEU A 118 -18.04 17.48 7.86
N ASP A 119 -18.26 17.40 9.18
CA ASP A 119 -19.34 18.08 9.91
C ASP A 119 -18.83 19.27 10.75
N ASP A 120 -17.77 19.91 10.27
CA ASP A 120 -17.13 21.04 10.93
C ASP A 120 -16.88 22.21 9.97
N LEU A 121 -17.40 23.38 10.32
CA LEU A 121 -17.33 24.56 9.47
C LEU A 121 -15.89 25.09 9.37
N ALA A 122 -15.10 24.98 10.44
CA ALA A 122 -13.72 25.44 10.44
C ALA A 122 -12.85 24.56 9.51
N SER A 123 -13.08 23.25 9.47
CA SER A 123 -12.46 22.32 8.52
C SER A 123 -12.81 22.65 7.08
N ALA A 124 -14.07 22.99 6.82
CA ALA A 124 -14.51 23.38 5.48
C ALA A 124 -13.88 24.74 5.05
N GLN A 125 -13.80 25.71 5.97
CA GLN A 125 -13.10 26.99 5.74
C GLN A 125 -11.60 26.80 5.50
N PHE A 126 -10.96 25.89 6.25
CA PHE A 126 -9.57 25.52 6.03
C PHE A 126 -9.37 24.92 4.63
N ALA A 127 -10.22 23.98 4.23
CA ALA A 127 -10.17 23.36 2.91
C ALA A 127 -10.32 24.39 1.78
N ALA A 128 -11.16 25.42 1.95
CA ALA A 128 -11.32 26.46 0.94
C ALA A 128 -10.16 27.48 0.89
N SER A 129 -9.57 27.81 2.04
CA SER A 129 -8.58 28.90 2.14
C SER A 129 -7.12 28.44 2.08
N SER A 130 -6.82 27.25 2.59
CA SER A 130 -5.45 26.84 2.93
C SER A 130 -5.00 25.56 2.23
N LEU A 131 -5.93 24.66 1.91
CA LEU A 131 -5.62 23.49 1.09
C LEU A 131 -5.01 23.85 -0.28
N PRO A 132 -5.42 24.92 -1.00
CA PRO A 132 -4.79 25.27 -2.28
C PRO A 132 -3.28 25.48 -2.17
N ALA A 133 -2.81 26.14 -1.10
CA ALA A 133 -1.38 26.37 -0.88
C ALA A 133 -0.63 25.05 -0.63
N LEU A 134 -1.22 24.11 0.11
CA LEU A 134 -0.63 22.79 0.32
C LEU A 134 -0.60 21.97 -0.97
N VAL A 135 -1.64 22.05 -1.79
CA VAL A 135 -1.70 21.37 -3.09
C VAL A 135 -0.60 21.89 -4.03
N ASP A 136 -0.33 23.19 -4.03
CA ASP A 136 0.79 23.76 -4.80
C ASP A 136 2.15 23.22 -4.34
N ARG A 137 2.35 23.07 -3.02
CA ARG A 137 3.56 22.46 -2.43
C ARG A 137 3.69 20.98 -2.78
N ALA A 138 2.60 20.23 -2.77
CA ALA A 138 2.58 18.82 -3.17
C ALA A 138 2.94 18.67 -4.66
N ARG A 139 2.47 19.59 -5.51
CA ARG A 139 2.85 19.65 -6.93
C ARG A 139 4.34 19.88 -7.13
N GLY A 140 4.95 20.71 -6.27
CA GLY A 140 6.39 20.94 -6.24
C GLY A 140 7.22 19.78 -5.65
N ALA A 141 6.59 18.66 -5.27
CA ALA A 141 7.22 17.54 -4.56
C ALA A 141 7.86 17.92 -3.21
N GLU A 142 7.42 19.03 -2.61
CA GLU A 142 7.95 19.50 -1.33
C GLU A 142 7.27 18.82 -0.15
N VAL A 143 5.99 18.43 -0.32
CA VAL A 143 5.21 17.79 0.74
C VAL A 143 4.49 16.54 0.24
N LEU A 144 4.36 15.56 1.14
CA LEU A 144 3.40 14.46 1.04
C LEU A 144 2.26 14.71 2.03
N ILE A 145 1.06 14.95 1.52
CA ILE A 145 -0.12 15.25 2.33
C ILE A 145 -0.87 13.95 2.59
N THR A 146 -1.15 13.63 3.85
CA THR A 146 -2.07 12.56 4.25
C THR A 146 -3.33 13.18 4.86
N THR A 147 -4.51 12.88 4.31
CA THR A 147 -5.78 13.38 4.87
C THR A 147 -6.41 12.32 5.76
N LEU A 148 -6.73 12.70 6.99
CA LEU A 148 -7.40 11.89 7.99
C LEU A 148 -8.83 12.43 8.17
N PRO A 149 -9.82 11.86 7.46
CA PRO A 149 -11.20 12.29 7.60
C PRO A 149 -11.73 11.90 8.99
N LEU A 150 -12.21 12.89 9.72
CA LEU A 150 -12.79 12.76 11.05
C LEU A 150 -14.28 13.05 11.05
N LEU A 151 -14.93 12.72 12.17
CA LEU A 151 -16.32 13.04 12.47
C LEU A 151 -16.35 13.71 13.83
N ARG A 152 -16.83 14.95 13.90
CA ARG A 152 -16.96 15.67 15.18
C ARG A 152 -18.08 15.06 16.01
N ASN A 153 -19.19 14.73 15.38
CA ASN A 153 -20.29 13.99 15.98
C ASN A 153 -20.39 12.59 15.36
N SER A 154 -19.91 11.57 16.09
CA SER A 154 -19.98 10.17 15.66
C SER A 154 -21.40 9.64 15.44
N GLY A 155 -22.43 10.37 15.90
CA GLY A 155 -23.84 10.09 15.63
C GLY A 155 -24.39 10.69 14.33
N SER A 156 -23.65 11.55 13.63
CA SER A 156 -24.07 12.12 12.34
C SER A 156 -23.95 11.06 11.24
N THR A 157 -25.09 10.47 10.85
CA THR A 157 -25.16 9.48 9.77
C THR A 157 -24.72 10.07 8.43
N ASP A 158 -25.00 11.35 8.22
CA ASP A 158 -24.81 12.02 6.95
C ASP A 158 -23.34 12.38 6.73
N ALA A 159 -22.66 12.88 7.76
CA ALA A 159 -21.23 13.15 7.73
C ALA A 159 -20.40 11.87 7.62
N ARG A 160 -20.81 10.81 8.33
CA ARG A 160 -20.21 9.48 8.16
C ARG A 160 -20.41 8.97 6.73
N GLY A 161 -21.60 9.14 6.17
CA GLY A 161 -21.89 8.80 4.78
C GLY A 161 -20.99 9.54 3.79
N ALA A 162 -20.78 10.84 3.98
CA ALA A 162 -19.87 11.66 3.18
C ALA A 162 -18.40 11.24 3.33
N ALA A 163 -17.96 10.89 4.54
CA ALA A 163 -16.59 10.43 4.78
C ALA A 163 -16.31 9.10 4.07
N ARG A 164 -17.25 8.15 4.15
CA ARG A 164 -17.21 6.90 3.39
C ARG A 164 -17.19 7.17 1.89
N ALA A 165 -18.04 8.09 1.43
CA ALA A 165 -18.13 8.47 0.02
C ALA A 165 -16.80 8.97 -0.53
N ALA A 166 -16.09 9.81 0.23
CA ALA A 166 -14.76 10.30 -0.14
C ALA A 166 -13.73 9.18 -0.18
N LEU A 167 -13.67 8.33 0.86
CA LEU A 167 -12.76 7.19 0.88
C LEU A 167 -13.01 6.21 -0.28
N CYS A 168 -14.26 6.04 -0.70
CA CYS A 168 -14.58 5.25 -1.88
C CYS A 168 -14.20 5.92 -3.20
N ALA A 169 -14.14 7.26 -3.24
CA ALA A 169 -13.54 7.98 -4.37
C ALA A 169 -12.01 7.80 -4.41
N ALA A 170 -11.36 7.60 -3.25
CA ALA A 170 -9.92 7.31 -3.18
C ALA A 170 -9.52 6.01 -3.90
N GLU A 171 -10.39 4.99 -3.92
CA GLU A 171 -10.16 3.73 -4.67
C GLU A 171 -10.04 3.96 -6.19
N GLN A 172 -10.41 5.15 -6.67
CA GLN A 172 -10.39 5.55 -8.07
C GLN A 172 -9.55 6.82 -8.31
N ASN A 173 -8.61 7.14 -7.41
CA ASN A 173 -7.72 8.32 -7.48
C ASN A 173 -8.48 9.65 -7.62
N ALA A 174 -9.63 9.76 -6.94
CA ALA A 174 -10.46 10.95 -6.96
C ALA A 174 -10.84 11.41 -5.54
N PHE A 175 -10.00 11.10 -4.54
CA PHE A 175 -10.29 11.47 -3.16
C PHE A 175 -10.35 12.99 -3.02
N TYR A 176 -9.30 13.68 -3.45
CA TYR A 176 -9.13 15.10 -3.19
C TYR A 176 -10.13 16.00 -3.94
N PRO A 177 -10.39 15.81 -5.26
CA PRO A 177 -11.43 16.58 -5.92
C PRO A 177 -12.81 16.34 -5.31
N TYR A 178 -13.13 15.10 -4.92
CA TYR A 178 -14.42 14.79 -4.29
C TYR A 178 -14.51 15.36 -2.87
N PHE A 179 -13.44 15.23 -2.07
CA PHE A 179 -13.37 15.75 -0.70
C PHE A 179 -13.48 17.28 -0.67
N ALA A 180 -12.80 17.98 -1.59
CA ALA A 180 -12.93 19.43 -1.72
C ALA A 180 -14.38 19.83 -2.06
N GLN A 181 -15.05 19.08 -2.94
CA GLN A 181 -16.46 19.29 -3.26
C GLN A 181 -17.38 19.07 -2.05
N LEU A 182 -17.13 18.04 -1.24
CA LEU A 182 -17.90 17.78 0.00
C LEU A 182 -17.73 18.91 1.02
N MET A 183 -16.52 19.46 1.16
CA MET A 183 -16.25 20.59 2.05
C MET A 183 -16.92 21.87 1.55
N ALA A 184 -16.89 22.12 0.24
CA ALA A 184 -17.61 23.23 -0.37
C ALA A 184 -19.14 23.13 -0.13
N TRP A 185 -19.72 21.93 -0.23
CA TRP A 185 -21.13 21.72 0.12
C TRP A 185 -21.42 21.98 1.59
N TYR A 186 -20.52 21.61 2.51
CA TYR A 186 -20.71 21.93 3.93
C TYR A 186 -20.65 23.42 4.21
N MET A 187 -19.75 24.16 3.54
CA MET A 187 -19.71 25.62 3.65
C MET A 187 -21.02 26.29 3.21
N GLU A 188 -21.68 25.75 2.18
CA GLU A 188 -22.90 26.34 1.63
C GLU A 188 -24.18 25.88 2.35
N TYR A 189 -24.27 24.59 2.65
CA TYR A 189 -25.52 23.95 3.12
C TYR A 189 -25.47 23.50 4.58
N GLY A 190 -24.31 23.56 5.25
CA GLY A 190 -24.12 23.09 6.62
C GLY A 190 -24.56 21.63 6.79
N ASP A 191 -25.36 21.34 7.82
CA ASP A 191 -25.81 19.98 8.13
C ASP A 191 -26.66 19.33 7.01
N ALA A 192 -27.22 20.12 6.09
CA ALA A 192 -27.95 19.62 4.92
C ALA A 192 -27.05 19.32 3.70
N ALA A 193 -25.73 19.28 3.88
CA ALA A 193 -24.76 19.14 2.79
C ALA A 193 -24.75 17.75 2.14
N TYR A 194 -25.17 16.68 2.81
CA TYR A 194 -24.91 15.31 2.37
C TYR A 194 -26.14 14.41 2.13
N PRO A 195 -27.21 14.88 1.46
CA PRO A 195 -28.25 13.97 1.02
C PRO A 195 -27.65 12.97 0.01
N GLY A 196 -28.05 11.70 0.11
CA GLY A 196 -27.45 10.62 -0.70
C GLY A 196 -27.48 10.88 -2.21
N SER A 197 -28.51 11.57 -2.72
CA SER A 197 -28.59 11.96 -4.13
C SER A 197 -27.44 12.90 -4.54
N ARG A 198 -27.07 13.87 -3.69
CA ARG A 198 -25.98 14.80 -3.98
C ARG A 198 -24.62 14.10 -3.98
N LEU A 199 -24.43 13.14 -3.08
CA LEU A 199 -23.22 12.30 -3.07
C LEU A 199 -23.07 11.54 -4.41
N VAL A 200 -24.18 10.97 -4.90
CA VAL A 200 -24.24 10.26 -6.20
C VAL A 200 -24.02 11.21 -7.38
N ASP A 201 -24.62 12.41 -7.36
CA ASP A 201 -24.43 13.40 -8.41
C ASP A 201 -22.95 13.84 -8.48
N GLY A 202 -22.30 14.02 -7.33
CA GLY A 202 -20.90 14.41 -7.26
C GLY A 202 -19.94 13.41 -7.90
N ILE A 203 -20.15 12.11 -7.67
CA ILE A 203 -19.30 11.08 -8.30
C ILE A 203 -19.52 11.04 -9.83
N GLY A 204 -20.74 11.35 -10.29
CA GLY A 204 -21.06 11.45 -11.71
C GLY A 204 -20.33 12.60 -12.40
N VAL A 205 -20.20 13.76 -11.73
CA VAL A 205 -19.44 14.90 -12.25
C VAL A 205 -17.95 14.59 -12.40
N LEU A 206 -17.38 13.81 -11.48
CA LEU A 206 -15.96 13.43 -11.50
C LEU A 206 -15.66 12.21 -12.36
N GLY A 207 -16.67 11.60 -13.00
CA GLY A 207 -16.49 10.41 -13.83
C GLY A 207 -16.09 9.15 -13.05
N ILE A 208 -16.35 9.12 -11.74
CA ILE A 208 -16.08 7.96 -10.87
C ILE A 208 -17.06 6.82 -11.24
N ASP A 209 -16.56 5.58 -11.35
CA ASP A 209 -17.41 4.42 -11.62
C ASP A 209 -18.35 4.19 -10.44
N GLN A 210 -19.65 4.42 -10.69
CA GLN A 210 -20.68 4.33 -9.68
C GLN A 210 -20.86 2.90 -9.14
N ASN A 211 -20.62 1.86 -9.94
CA ASN A 211 -20.78 0.48 -9.48
C ASN A 211 -19.67 0.10 -8.49
N ALA A 212 -18.41 0.40 -8.83
CA ALA A 212 -17.27 0.21 -7.94
C ALA A 212 -17.42 1.05 -6.67
N TRP A 213 -17.86 2.30 -6.81
CA TRP A 213 -18.13 3.17 -5.66
C TRP A 213 -19.24 2.61 -4.76
N ASN A 214 -20.36 2.12 -5.31
CA ASN A 214 -21.43 1.49 -4.53
C ASN A 214 -20.97 0.22 -3.80
N GLN A 215 -20.11 -0.59 -4.43
CA GLN A 215 -19.51 -1.77 -3.79
C GLN A 215 -18.60 -1.37 -2.62
N CYS A 216 -17.79 -0.33 -2.79
CA CYS A 216 -17.00 0.23 -1.69
C CYS A 216 -17.91 0.76 -0.56
N MET A 217 -18.94 1.53 -0.90
CA MET A 217 -19.86 2.15 0.07
C MET A 217 -20.60 1.14 0.94
N THR A 218 -20.81 -0.08 0.44
CA THR A 218 -21.44 -1.18 1.19
C THR A 218 -20.45 -2.09 1.90
N SER A 219 -19.14 -1.87 1.71
CA SER A 219 -18.07 -2.62 2.37
C SER A 219 -17.69 -2.03 3.74
N GLY A 220 -16.91 -2.77 4.52
CA GLY A 220 -16.32 -2.28 5.79
C GLY A 220 -15.01 -1.50 5.60
N ARG A 221 -14.48 -1.40 4.37
CA ARG A 221 -13.15 -0.80 4.12
C ARG A 221 -13.07 0.67 4.53
N PRO A 222 -14.06 1.54 4.21
CA PRO A 222 -14.00 2.93 4.65
C PRO A 222 -14.04 3.08 6.18
N ASP A 223 -14.71 2.18 6.90
CA ASP A 223 -14.75 2.24 8.37
C ASP A 223 -13.38 1.99 8.98
N LEU A 224 -12.58 1.09 8.42
CA LEU A 224 -11.21 0.85 8.89
C LEU A 224 -10.34 2.11 8.81
N ALA A 225 -10.45 2.86 7.72
CA ALA A 225 -9.72 4.11 7.55
C ALA A 225 -10.23 5.21 8.49
N LEU A 226 -11.54 5.30 8.72
CA LEU A 226 -12.14 6.26 9.66
C LEU A 226 -11.75 5.94 11.12
N ASP A 227 -11.79 4.67 11.50
CA ASP A 227 -11.39 4.21 12.83
C ASP A 227 -9.90 4.48 13.07
N GLU A 228 -9.05 4.25 12.06
CA GLU A 228 -7.62 4.57 12.13
C GLU A 228 -7.39 6.09 12.23
N ALA A 229 -8.09 6.89 11.43
CA ALA A 229 -8.01 8.36 11.51
C ALA A 229 -8.35 8.86 12.92
N ALA A 230 -9.45 8.35 13.50
CA ALA A 230 -9.87 8.69 14.86
C ALA A 230 -8.84 8.23 15.91
N ARG A 231 -8.27 7.03 15.75
CA ARG A 231 -7.23 6.49 16.65
C ARG A 231 -5.97 7.35 16.62
N LEU A 232 -5.50 7.71 15.42
CA LEU A 232 -4.31 8.55 15.23
C LEU A 232 -4.52 9.94 15.83
N HIS A 233 -5.69 10.55 15.60
CA HIS A 233 -6.04 11.85 16.18
C HIS A 233 -6.08 11.81 17.72
N ALA A 234 -6.72 10.78 18.30
CA ALA A 234 -6.81 10.61 19.75
C ALA A 234 -5.46 10.35 20.44
N ALA A 235 -4.45 9.88 19.69
CA ALA A 235 -3.11 9.66 20.22
C ALA A 235 -2.28 10.95 20.30
N LEU A 236 -2.74 12.06 19.70
CA LEU A 236 -2.02 13.33 19.70
C LEU A 236 -2.22 14.09 21.02
N PRO A 237 -1.21 14.88 21.46
CA PRO A 237 -1.29 15.67 22.69
C PRO A 237 -2.15 16.95 22.56
N TYR A 238 -2.95 17.10 21.50
CA TYR A 238 -3.62 18.34 21.12
C TYR A 238 -5.13 18.34 21.42
N GLU A 239 -5.55 17.64 22.49
CA GLU A 239 -6.90 17.68 23.07
C GLU A 239 -8.08 17.51 22.09
N GLY A 240 -7.89 16.78 20.98
CA GLY A 240 -8.96 16.52 20.01
C GLY A 240 -9.36 17.75 19.17
N GLU A 241 -8.49 18.75 19.03
CA GLU A 241 -8.73 19.92 18.18
C GLU A 241 -8.91 19.51 16.70
N ILE A 242 -9.90 20.13 16.04
CA ILE A 242 -10.21 19.98 14.61
C ILE A 242 -10.67 21.36 14.10
N PRO A 243 -10.24 21.82 12.90
CA PRO A 243 -9.21 21.21 12.07
C PRO A 243 -7.83 21.26 12.74
N LEU A 244 -7.01 20.26 12.46
CA LEU A 244 -5.62 20.20 12.91
C LEU A 244 -4.72 19.85 11.74
N VAL A 245 -3.60 20.57 11.63
CA VAL A 245 -2.54 20.28 10.67
C VAL A 245 -1.26 20.01 11.44
N THR A 246 -0.58 18.92 11.09
CA THR A 246 0.78 18.66 11.57
C THR A 246 1.75 18.61 10.42
N ILE A 247 2.92 19.22 10.59
CA ILE A 247 4.07 19.17 9.68
C ILE A 247 5.17 18.43 10.43
N ASP A 248 5.60 17.28 9.92
CA ASP A 248 6.55 16.36 10.58
C ASP A 248 6.17 16.07 12.04
N SER A 249 4.89 15.73 12.24
CA SER A 249 4.25 15.46 13.54
C SER A 249 4.15 16.64 14.51
N GLN A 250 4.65 17.83 14.14
CA GLN A 250 4.50 19.05 14.93
C GLN A 250 3.27 19.83 14.48
N ARG A 251 2.46 20.31 15.45
CA ARG A 251 1.31 21.17 15.14
C ARG A 251 1.76 22.42 14.37
N SER A 252 1.02 22.75 13.32
CA SER A 252 1.15 24.02 12.60
C SER A 252 -0.07 24.91 12.81
N LEU A 253 0.08 26.18 12.46
CA LEU A 253 -1.04 27.10 12.30
C LEU A 253 -1.76 26.80 10.99
N LEU A 254 -3.02 27.22 10.90
CA LEU A 254 -3.91 26.77 9.83
C LEU A 254 -3.94 27.71 8.63
N ASP A 255 -3.44 28.94 8.77
CA ASP A 255 -3.44 29.91 7.69
C ASP A 255 -2.34 29.64 6.64
N PRO A 256 -2.55 30.03 5.37
CA PRO A 256 -1.62 29.69 4.29
C PRO A 256 -0.20 30.24 4.48
N GLU A 257 -0.06 31.43 5.06
CA GLU A 257 1.24 32.08 5.27
C GLU A 257 2.07 31.30 6.30
N SER A 258 1.45 30.95 7.42
CA SER A 258 2.12 30.17 8.47
C SER A 258 2.43 28.73 8.05
N LEU A 259 1.55 28.09 7.27
CA LEU A 259 1.82 26.77 6.69
C LEU A 259 3.03 26.82 5.78
N ASN A 260 3.06 27.76 4.83
CA ASN A 260 4.17 27.96 3.91
C ASN A 260 5.48 28.19 4.66
N PHE A 261 5.47 29.10 5.65
CA PHE A 261 6.65 29.36 6.48
C PHE A 261 7.14 28.11 7.21
N THR A 262 6.22 27.31 7.77
CA THR A 262 6.58 26.09 8.49
C THR A 262 7.15 25.03 7.56
N ILE A 263 6.58 24.88 6.36
CA ILE A 263 7.08 23.97 5.32
C ILE A 263 8.45 24.42 4.83
N ASP A 264 8.64 25.71 4.53
CA ASP A 264 9.93 26.25 4.07
C ASP A 264 11.04 25.96 5.08
N ARG A 265 10.75 26.11 6.38
CA ARG A 265 11.67 25.77 7.46
C ARG A 265 11.96 24.27 7.52
N ALA A 266 10.95 23.43 7.36
CA ALA A 266 11.11 21.97 7.39
C ALA A 266 11.93 21.47 6.18
N VAL A 267 11.66 21.98 4.99
CA VAL A 267 12.44 21.69 3.77
C VAL A 267 13.89 22.15 3.93
N ALA A 268 14.13 23.35 4.48
CA ALA A 268 15.48 23.83 4.74
C ALA A 268 16.24 22.92 5.72
N ALA A 269 15.60 22.52 6.83
CA ALA A 269 16.19 21.61 7.80
C ALA A 269 16.52 20.24 7.17
N PHE A 270 15.60 19.67 6.39
CA PHE A 270 15.84 18.44 5.65
C PHE A 270 17.07 18.55 4.72
N ASN A 271 17.16 19.65 3.97
CA ASN A 271 18.30 19.88 3.07
C ASN A 271 19.62 20.08 3.82
N GLU A 272 19.62 20.75 4.97
CA GLU A 272 20.80 20.88 5.82
C GLU A 272 21.25 19.51 6.36
N ASP A 273 20.31 18.70 6.84
CA ASP A 273 20.59 17.34 7.32
C ASP A 273 21.11 16.43 6.21
N LEU A 274 20.48 16.49 5.03
CA LEU A 274 20.93 15.76 3.85
C LEU A 274 22.35 16.19 3.44
N ASN A 275 22.63 17.49 3.35
CA ASN A 275 23.96 18.00 2.99
C ASN A 275 25.01 17.64 4.03
N ARG A 276 24.66 17.66 5.32
CA ARG A 276 25.54 17.21 6.40
C ARG A 276 25.85 15.73 6.28
N ALA A 277 24.84 14.88 6.07
CA ALA A 277 25.02 13.45 5.86
C ALA A 277 25.91 13.16 4.64
N LEU A 278 25.71 13.88 3.53
CA LEU A 278 26.54 13.77 2.33
C LEU A 278 27.98 14.24 2.58
N SER A 279 28.18 15.28 3.40
CA SER A 279 29.51 15.80 3.73
C SER A 279 30.27 14.86 4.67
N GLU A 280 29.60 14.28 5.66
CA GLU A 280 30.17 13.26 6.57
C GLU A 280 30.46 11.94 5.83
N ALA A 281 29.70 11.65 4.76
CA ALA A 281 29.93 10.52 3.87
C ALA A 281 31.04 10.77 2.83
N THR A 282 31.79 11.87 2.90
CA THR A 282 32.97 12.08 2.05
C THR A 282 34.14 11.28 2.66
N PRO A 283 34.53 10.11 2.13
CA PRO A 283 35.76 9.49 2.56
C PRO A 283 36.91 10.45 2.25
N GLU A 284 37.83 10.62 3.19
CA GLU A 284 39.11 11.25 2.91
C GLU A 284 39.79 10.42 1.80
N VAL A 285 39.66 10.86 0.55
CA VAL A 285 40.27 10.22 -0.62
C VAL A 285 41.77 10.43 -0.52
N THR A 286 42.41 9.55 0.24
CA THR A 286 43.82 9.24 0.01
C THR A 286 43.85 8.54 -1.33
N GLU A 287 44.54 9.12 -2.31
CA GLU A 287 44.72 8.56 -3.65
C GLU A 287 45.51 7.23 -3.54
N VAL A 288 44.80 6.14 -3.24
CA VAL A 288 45.34 4.79 -3.23
C VAL A 288 45.06 4.22 -4.62
N VAL A 289 46.15 3.97 -5.35
CA VAL A 289 46.14 3.17 -6.58
C VAL A 289 45.41 1.85 -6.28
N ILE A 290 44.19 1.71 -6.80
CA ILE A 290 43.35 0.54 -6.56
C ILE A 290 43.96 -0.65 -7.31
N ASN A 291 44.72 -1.46 -6.58
CA ASN A 291 44.87 -2.87 -6.87
C ASN A 291 43.70 -3.56 -6.16
N ILE A 292 42.80 -4.20 -6.92
CA ILE A 292 41.64 -4.88 -6.37
C ILE A 292 42.13 -6.14 -5.65
N ASP A 293 42.34 -6.03 -4.33
CA ASP A 293 42.44 -7.16 -3.39
C ASP A 293 41.16 -7.19 -2.52
N PRO A 294 40.71 -8.39 -2.11
CA PRO A 294 39.32 -8.67 -1.76
C PRO A 294 38.83 -8.02 -0.46
N LEU A 295 37.59 -7.56 -0.53
CA LEU A 295 36.67 -7.19 0.54
C LEU A 295 36.85 -8.06 1.81
N THR A 296 37.30 -7.42 2.89
CA THR A 296 37.18 -7.86 4.29
C THR A 296 36.63 -6.65 5.04
N GLY A 297 35.51 -6.68 5.77
CA GLY A 297 34.70 -7.76 6.30
C GLY A 297 34.55 -7.56 7.81
N GLU A 298 33.58 -6.78 8.26
CA GLU A 298 33.06 -6.82 9.64
C GLU A 298 31.51 -6.83 9.63
N GLY A 299 30.91 -7.66 8.77
CA GLY A 299 29.51 -8.04 8.88
C GLY A 299 29.34 -9.32 9.71
N ALA A 300 28.27 -9.42 10.50
CA ALA A 300 27.94 -10.65 11.21
C ALA A 300 27.46 -11.74 10.23
N SER A 301 27.78 -13.01 10.48
CA SER A 301 27.18 -14.12 9.75
C SER A 301 25.74 -14.35 10.23
N PRO A 302 24.78 -14.68 9.34
CA PRO A 302 23.42 -15.01 9.77
C PRO A 302 23.41 -16.31 10.59
N PRO A 303 22.46 -16.45 11.53
CA PRO A 303 22.40 -17.59 12.46
C PRO A 303 21.72 -18.81 11.82
N PHE A 304 22.28 -19.30 10.72
CA PHE A 304 21.92 -20.54 10.06
C PHE A 304 23.13 -21.14 9.34
N ASP A 305 23.07 -22.43 9.07
CA ASP A 305 24.01 -23.10 8.16
C ASP A 305 23.41 -23.16 6.75
N ILE A 306 24.25 -22.98 5.73
CA ILE A 306 23.88 -23.06 4.31
C ILE A 306 24.96 -23.86 3.56
N THR A 307 24.54 -24.73 2.64
CA THR A 307 25.47 -25.48 1.79
C THR A 307 25.57 -24.79 0.43
N LEU A 308 26.76 -24.29 0.11
CA LEU A 308 27.03 -23.63 -1.17
C LEU A 308 27.69 -24.60 -2.17
N PRO A 309 27.24 -24.65 -3.43
CA PRO A 309 27.91 -25.40 -4.48
C PRO A 309 29.35 -24.91 -4.75
N GLU A 310 30.13 -25.71 -5.47
CA GLU A 310 31.49 -25.31 -5.88
C GLU A 310 31.45 -24.02 -6.71
N GLY A 311 32.38 -23.09 -6.42
CA GLY A 311 32.50 -21.81 -7.12
C GLY A 311 31.63 -20.68 -6.54
N TRP A 312 30.76 -20.96 -5.57
CA TRP A 312 30.02 -19.93 -4.85
C TRP A 312 30.90 -19.21 -3.84
N ARG A 313 30.68 -17.90 -3.72
CA ARG A 313 31.36 -17.00 -2.79
C ARG A 313 30.35 -16.32 -1.89
N VAL A 314 30.78 -15.95 -0.70
CA VAL A 314 29.97 -15.27 0.30
C VAL A 314 30.69 -14.01 0.80
N ALA A 315 29.92 -12.96 1.06
CA ALA A 315 30.35 -11.77 1.79
C ALA A 315 29.28 -11.39 2.82
N TYR A 316 29.72 -10.81 3.93
CA TYR A 316 28.86 -10.29 5.00
C TYR A 316 29.15 -8.82 5.21
N ASP A 317 28.09 -8.03 5.36
CA ASP A 317 28.18 -6.60 5.61
C ASP A 317 26.97 -6.09 6.40
N THR A 318 26.91 -4.80 6.66
CA THR A 318 25.76 -4.12 7.27
C THR A 318 25.34 -2.95 6.39
N LEU A 319 24.09 -2.96 5.93
CA LEU A 319 23.52 -1.86 5.17
C LEU A 319 22.94 -0.80 6.09
N LEU A 320 23.26 0.46 5.81
CA LEU A 320 22.60 1.60 6.44
C LEU A 320 21.41 2.00 5.56
N VAL A 321 20.20 1.67 6.00
CA VAL A 321 18.96 1.94 5.26
C VAL A 321 18.22 3.08 5.95
N SER A 322 17.95 4.15 5.21
CA SER A 322 17.01 5.18 5.63
C SER A 322 15.59 4.61 5.52
N ASP A 323 15.02 4.25 6.67
CA ASP A 323 13.66 3.69 6.79
C ASP A 323 12.65 4.79 7.19
N LEU A 324 11.37 4.42 7.28
CA LEU A 324 10.24 5.36 7.45
C LEU A 324 10.37 6.37 8.60
N ASP A 325 11.04 6.02 9.69
CA ASP A 325 11.13 6.80 10.92
C ASP A 325 12.57 7.02 11.42
N ALA A 326 13.55 6.30 10.87
CA ALA A 326 14.94 6.36 11.26
C ALA A 326 15.87 5.67 10.26
N THR A 327 17.14 6.08 10.27
CA THR A 327 18.22 5.30 9.65
C THR A 327 18.52 4.05 10.49
N ARG A 328 18.47 2.89 9.87
CA ARG A 328 18.62 1.58 10.53
C ARG A 328 19.76 0.79 9.90
N THR A 329 20.49 0.06 10.73
CA THR A 329 21.50 -0.88 10.28
C THR A 329 20.86 -2.25 10.09
N ILE A 330 20.93 -2.77 8.87
CA ILE A 330 20.39 -4.09 8.50
C ILE A 330 21.55 -4.98 8.07
N PRO A 331 21.84 -6.06 8.81
CA PRO A 331 22.81 -7.06 8.38
C PRO A 331 22.46 -7.65 7.02
N VAL A 332 23.47 -7.76 6.15
CA VAL A 332 23.34 -8.30 4.78
C VAL A 332 24.37 -9.39 4.51
N ALA A 333 23.96 -10.40 3.75
CA ALA A 333 24.83 -11.46 3.28
C ALA A 333 24.58 -11.63 1.79
N LEU A 334 25.66 -11.61 1.03
CA LEU A 334 25.63 -11.76 -0.42
C LEU A 334 26.27 -13.09 -0.77
N TYR A 335 25.51 -13.97 -1.41
CA TYR A 335 26.00 -15.21 -1.98
C TYR A 335 25.94 -15.10 -3.50
N THR A 336 27.03 -15.40 -4.18
CA THR A 336 27.07 -15.36 -5.65
C THR A 336 27.89 -16.50 -6.20
N GLY A 337 27.44 -17.11 -7.30
CA GLY A 337 28.14 -18.22 -7.92
C GLY A 337 27.53 -18.65 -9.25
N PRO A 338 28.17 -19.62 -9.93
CA PRO A 338 27.68 -20.11 -11.21
C PRO A 338 26.37 -20.89 -11.03
N ILE A 339 25.45 -20.69 -11.99
CA ILE A 339 24.26 -21.52 -12.20
C ILE A 339 24.12 -21.85 -13.68
N THR A 340 23.22 -22.76 -14.07
CA THR A 340 22.93 -22.98 -15.49
C THR A 340 22.46 -21.69 -16.16
N GLY A 341 23.18 -21.29 -17.22
CA GLY A 341 22.83 -20.13 -18.05
C GLY A 341 23.40 -18.79 -17.58
N GLY A 342 24.00 -18.70 -16.39
CA GLY A 342 24.49 -17.41 -15.88
C GLY A 342 25.12 -17.46 -14.50
N THR A 343 25.01 -16.33 -13.80
CA THR A 343 25.46 -16.18 -12.40
C THR A 343 24.24 -15.99 -11.52
N GLY A 344 24.12 -16.83 -10.49
CA GLY A 344 23.08 -16.70 -9.48
C GLY A 344 23.53 -15.83 -8.32
N THR A 345 22.59 -15.07 -7.78
CA THR A 345 22.79 -14.21 -6.62
C THR A 345 21.69 -14.44 -5.59
N ILE A 346 22.09 -14.57 -4.32
CA ILE A 346 21.20 -14.59 -3.16
C ILE A 346 21.61 -13.45 -2.25
N VAL A 347 20.72 -12.47 -2.09
CA VAL A 347 20.87 -11.41 -1.09
C VAL A 347 20.01 -11.79 0.10
N LEU A 348 20.61 -11.87 1.28
CA LEU A 348 19.89 -12.04 2.53
C LEU A 348 19.95 -10.75 3.32
N LEU A 349 18.79 -10.27 3.76
CA LEU A 349 18.67 -9.30 4.85
C LEU A 349 18.03 -9.99 6.05
N TRP A 350 18.56 -9.77 7.26
CA TRP A 350 18.00 -10.37 8.47
C TRP A 350 18.05 -9.44 9.67
N ALA A 351 17.37 -9.86 10.75
CA ALA A 351 17.22 -9.07 11.98
C ALA A 351 16.62 -7.67 11.76
N PHE A 352 15.94 -7.46 10.64
CA PHE A 352 15.28 -6.21 10.35
C PHE A 352 13.96 -6.10 11.14
N PRO A 353 13.57 -4.89 11.53
CA PRO A 353 12.29 -4.63 12.16
C PRO A 353 11.15 -4.67 11.13
N ASN A 354 9.96 -5.09 11.58
CA ASN A 354 8.76 -5.12 10.74
C ASN A 354 8.16 -3.71 10.61
N VAL A 355 7.67 -3.38 9.42
CA VAL A 355 7.01 -2.10 9.12
C VAL A 355 5.60 -2.05 9.69
N VAL A 356 4.94 -3.21 9.75
CA VAL A 356 3.57 -3.34 10.24
C VAL A 356 3.49 -4.52 11.21
N ALA A 357 3.12 -4.21 12.44
CA ALA A 357 2.55 -5.18 13.35
C ALA A 357 1.07 -4.83 13.50
N THR A 358 0.18 -5.56 12.83
CA THR A 358 -1.27 -5.33 13.01
C THR A 358 -1.69 -5.84 14.39
N THR A 359 -2.55 -5.10 15.08
CA THR A 359 -3.13 -5.47 16.38
C THR A 359 -4.38 -6.31 16.16
N GLY A 360 -4.21 -7.61 15.89
CA GLY A 360 -5.29 -8.57 16.07
C GLY A 360 -5.31 -9.00 17.52
N ALA A 361 -6.33 -8.59 18.30
CA ALA A 361 -6.62 -9.02 19.67
C ALA A 361 -5.45 -9.75 20.39
N ALA A 362 -4.54 -8.96 20.97
CA ALA A 362 -3.36 -9.39 21.75
C ALA A 362 -2.17 -10.03 21.01
N THR A 363 -2.11 -10.00 19.68
CA THR A 363 -0.92 -10.46 18.92
C THR A 363 -0.54 -9.47 17.83
N LEU A 364 0.71 -9.00 17.88
CA LEU A 364 1.38 -8.28 16.79
C LEU A 364 1.60 -9.29 15.65
N THR A 365 0.84 -9.20 14.57
CA THR A 365 1.07 -10.05 13.39
C THR A 365 2.03 -9.35 12.42
N THR A 366 3.22 -9.94 12.32
CA THR A 366 4.29 -9.58 11.38
C THR A 366 3.89 -9.92 9.93
N ASP A 367 4.06 -9.00 8.99
CA ASP A 367 3.84 -9.26 7.56
C ASP A 367 5.13 -9.15 6.73
N LEU A 368 5.87 -10.27 6.68
CA LEU A 368 7.14 -10.36 5.97
C LEU A 368 7.02 -10.19 4.45
N TRP A 369 5.82 -10.30 3.90
CA TRP A 369 5.61 -10.00 2.48
C TRP A 369 5.75 -8.50 2.22
N LEU A 370 5.14 -7.66 3.06
CA LEU A 370 5.29 -6.20 2.97
C LEU A 370 6.72 -5.77 3.28
N ASP A 371 7.35 -6.37 4.29
CA ASP A 371 8.74 -6.08 4.62
C ASP A 371 9.68 -6.45 3.47
N GLY A 372 9.48 -7.60 2.84
CA GLY A 372 10.27 -8.02 1.68
C GLY A 372 10.12 -7.10 0.48
N LEU A 373 8.89 -6.62 0.18
CA LEU A 373 8.67 -5.64 -0.90
C LEU A 373 9.37 -4.30 -0.63
N ARG A 374 9.32 -3.84 0.63
CA ARG A 374 10.02 -2.62 1.03
C ARG A 374 11.53 -2.79 0.87
N LEU A 375 12.11 -3.87 1.40
CA LEU A 375 13.54 -4.14 1.34
C LEU A 375 14.03 -4.38 -0.09
N LEU A 376 13.22 -4.99 -0.96
CA LEU A 376 13.52 -5.15 -2.39
C LEU A 376 13.85 -3.79 -3.02
N ARG A 377 13.00 -2.79 -2.75
CA ARG A 377 13.12 -1.44 -3.34
C ARG A 377 14.20 -0.59 -2.69
N LEU A 378 14.48 -0.80 -1.40
CA LEU A 378 15.42 0.04 -0.66
C LEU A 378 16.86 -0.47 -0.70
N ALA A 379 17.07 -1.79 -0.83
CA ALA A 379 18.37 -2.40 -0.55
C ALA A 379 18.87 -3.38 -1.61
N VAL A 380 18.00 -3.89 -2.49
CA VAL A 380 18.35 -4.97 -3.42
C VAL A 380 18.40 -4.51 -4.86
N ILE A 381 17.40 -3.75 -5.30
CA ILE A 381 17.32 -3.25 -6.68
C ILE A 381 17.79 -1.80 -6.73
N GLU A 382 18.54 -1.48 -7.78
CA GLU A 382 19.01 -0.12 -8.06
C GLU A 382 17.84 0.86 -8.20
N GLU A 383 18.03 2.08 -7.68
CA GLU A 383 17.11 3.18 -7.91
C GLU A 383 17.04 3.50 -9.41
N GLY A 384 15.82 3.56 -9.95
CA GLY A 384 15.58 3.87 -11.37
C GLY A 384 15.29 2.65 -12.26
N CYS A 385 15.41 1.42 -11.76
CA CYS A 385 14.89 0.25 -12.47
C CYS A 385 13.35 0.27 -12.53
N ASN A 386 12.78 -0.21 -13.65
CA ASN A 386 11.35 -0.51 -13.75
C ASN A 386 11.07 -1.86 -13.08
N ILE A 387 10.43 -1.83 -11.90
CA ILE A 387 10.18 -3.03 -11.10
C ILE A 387 8.73 -3.50 -11.24
N GLY A 388 8.56 -4.74 -11.67
CA GLY A 388 7.29 -5.48 -11.59
C GLY A 388 7.34 -6.56 -10.51
N THR A 389 6.24 -6.75 -9.79
CA THR A 389 6.07 -7.82 -8.79
C THR A 389 4.80 -8.62 -9.06
N ASP A 390 4.83 -9.92 -8.80
CA ASP A 390 3.65 -10.78 -8.92
C ASP A 390 2.83 -10.77 -7.60
N LEU A 391 1.73 -11.53 -7.58
CA LEU A 391 0.91 -11.78 -6.39
C LEU A 391 1.72 -12.48 -5.29
N ARG A 392 1.29 -12.26 -4.04
CA ARG A 392 1.78 -12.98 -2.86
C ARG A 392 1.67 -14.50 -3.04
N ARG A 393 2.76 -15.22 -2.78
CA ARG A 393 2.89 -16.68 -2.91
C ARG A 393 3.60 -17.28 -1.69
N ASP A 394 3.39 -18.58 -1.53
CA ASP A 394 4.11 -19.39 -0.54
C ASP A 394 5.39 -19.96 -1.17
N TYR A 395 6.47 -19.93 -0.41
CA TYR A 395 7.79 -20.46 -0.76
C TYR A 395 8.32 -21.36 0.36
N GLY A 396 9.41 -22.07 0.09
CA GLY A 396 10.11 -22.90 1.06
C GLY A 396 11.54 -22.41 1.31
N ILE A 397 11.95 -22.34 2.57
CA ILE A 397 13.36 -22.10 2.96
C ILE A 397 13.75 -23.13 4.01
N GLY A 398 14.73 -23.98 3.72
CA GLY A 398 15.15 -25.04 4.63
C GLY A 398 14.03 -26.03 5.01
N GLY A 399 13.00 -26.16 4.16
CA GLY A 399 11.78 -26.94 4.44
C GLY A 399 10.73 -26.23 5.33
N LEU A 400 10.97 -24.97 5.71
CA LEU A 400 10.01 -24.13 6.43
C LEU A 400 9.18 -23.29 5.46
N ALA A 401 7.93 -23.01 5.83
CA ALA A 401 7.06 -22.13 5.06
C ALA A 401 7.59 -20.68 5.12
N ALA A 402 7.68 -20.06 3.97
CA ALA A 402 8.05 -18.67 3.78
C ALA A 402 7.02 -18.00 2.88
N VAL A 403 6.93 -16.67 2.95
CA VAL A 403 6.00 -15.87 2.14
C VAL A 403 6.77 -14.88 1.27
N GLY A 404 6.33 -14.67 0.04
CA GLY A 404 7.03 -13.76 -0.85
C GLY A 404 6.31 -13.50 -2.16
N THR A 405 7.07 -13.05 -3.16
CA THR A 405 6.60 -12.92 -4.54
C THR A 405 7.76 -12.95 -5.52
N SER A 406 7.46 -13.24 -6.78
CA SER A 406 8.38 -13.07 -7.90
C SER A 406 8.47 -11.60 -8.31
N PHE A 407 9.63 -11.18 -8.81
CA PHE A 407 9.87 -9.83 -9.31
C PHE A 407 10.69 -9.85 -10.60
N ALA A 408 10.59 -8.76 -11.35
CA ALA A 408 11.49 -8.44 -12.46
C ALA A 408 11.91 -6.98 -12.33
N ALA A 409 13.18 -6.71 -12.58
CA ALA A 409 13.74 -5.37 -12.65
C ALA A 409 14.36 -5.20 -14.05
N VAL A 410 13.78 -4.30 -14.83
CA VAL A 410 14.17 -4.06 -16.23
C VAL A 410 14.46 -2.59 -16.46
N ASP A 411 15.15 -2.27 -17.54
CA ASP A 411 15.57 -0.90 -17.89
C ASP A 411 16.42 -0.25 -16.78
N CYS A 412 17.28 -1.03 -16.13
CA CYS A 412 18.11 -0.55 -15.03
C CYS A 412 19.24 0.38 -15.52
N PRO A 413 19.55 1.48 -14.82
CA PRO A 413 20.55 2.45 -15.29
C PRO A 413 22.00 1.94 -15.26
N GLN A 414 22.40 1.21 -14.21
CA GLN A 414 23.77 0.72 -14.03
C GLN A 414 23.86 -0.81 -13.96
N THR A 415 22.85 -1.49 -13.42
CA THR A 415 22.83 -2.95 -13.33
C THR A 415 22.17 -3.61 -14.55
N PRO A 416 22.53 -4.85 -14.91
CA PRO A 416 21.79 -5.62 -15.91
C PRO A 416 20.33 -5.85 -15.50
N ASP A 417 19.46 -6.01 -16.50
CA ASP A 417 18.10 -6.50 -16.29
C ASP A 417 18.14 -7.87 -15.62
N THR A 418 17.27 -8.06 -14.63
CA THR A 418 17.24 -9.27 -13.83
C THR A 418 15.82 -9.63 -13.42
N ARG A 419 15.63 -10.86 -12.99
CA ARG A 419 14.37 -11.32 -12.40
C ARG A 419 14.63 -12.39 -11.37
N GLY A 420 13.64 -12.60 -10.53
CA GLY A 420 13.84 -13.39 -9.34
C GLY A 420 12.58 -13.61 -8.54
N TRP A 421 12.78 -14.07 -7.32
CA TRP A 421 11.77 -14.05 -6.28
C TRP A 421 12.40 -13.69 -4.95
N PHE A 422 11.58 -13.25 -4.03
CA PHE A 422 11.97 -13.19 -2.64
C PHE A 422 11.09 -14.10 -1.80
N ALA A 423 11.62 -14.51 -0.65
CA ALA A 423 10.91 -15.27 0.35
C ALA A 423 11.36 -14.82 1.75
N GLY A 424 10.39 -14.47 2.58
CA GLY A 424 10.59 -14.05 3.96
C GLY A 424 9.99 -15.04 4.96
N LEU A 425 10.68 -15.28 6.06
CA LEU A 425 10.18 -16.04 7.21
C LEU A 425 10.72 -15.48 8.53
N ASN A 426 9.98 -15.74 9.61
CA ASN A 426 10.45 -15.48 10.97
C ASN A 426 10.87 -16.81 11.59
N GLN A 427 12.09 -16.87 12.11
CA GLN A 427 12.60 -18.05 12.77
C GLN A 427 13.40 -17.65 14.01
N PHE A 428 13.11 -18.29 15.15
CA PHE A 428 13.72 -17.96 16.44
C PHE A 428 13.63 -16.47 16.84
N GLY A 429 12.56 -15.79 16.44
CA GLY A 429 12.34 -14.38 16.75
C GLY A 429 13.10 -13.40 15.85
N LEU A 430 13.81 -13.89 14.83
CA LEU A 430 14.49 -13.07 13.83
C LEU A 430 13.74 -13.15 12.50
N ASN A 431 13.64 -12.00 11.84
CA ASN A 431 13.14 -11.91 10.48
C ASN A 431 14.26 -12.16 9.49
N TYR A 432 13.94 -12.87 8.41
CA TYR A 432 14.82 -13.12 7.27
C TYR A 432 14.06 -12.80 5.99
N ALA A 433 14.73 -12.17 5.03
CA ALA A 433 14.25 -11.93 3.69
C ALA A 433 15.36 -12.31 2.71
N PHE A 434 15.11 -13.35 1.93
CA PHE A 434 16.02 -13.86 0.91
C PHE A 434 15.54 -13.39 -0.45
N PHE A 435 16.43 -12.81 -1.26
CA PHE A 435 16.17 -12.36 -2.62
C PHE A 435 17.06 -13.14 -3.56
N MET A 436 16.46 -13.85 -4.51
CA MET A 436 17.13 -14.76 -5.42
C MET A 436 16.91 -14.26 -6.84
N TYR A 437 17.99 -14.02 -7.57
CA TYR A 437 17.95 -13.59 -8.96
C TYR A 437 19.20 -14.06 -9.71
N ALA A 438 19.19 -13.92 -11.03
CA ALA A 438 20.32 -14.32 -11.85
C ALA A 438 20.52 -13.41 -13.05
N ASP A 439 21.79 -13.29 -13.45
CA ASP A 439 22.21 -12.51 -14.61
C ASP A 439 22.91 -13.42 -15.63
N PRO A 440 22.58 -13.31 -16.94
CA PRO A 440 21.52 -12.46 -17.50
C PRO A 440 20.11 -12.96 -17.14
N ILE A 441 19.08 -12.14 -17.35
CA ILE A 441 17.68 -12.40 -16.96
C ILE A 441 17.12 -13.77 -17.45
N GLU A 442 17.62 -14.28 -18.57
CA GLU A 442 17.23 -15.58 -19.14
C GLU A 442 17.81 -16.77 -18.35
N ALA A 443 18.87 -16.57 -17.56
CA ALA A 443 19.43 -17.62 -16.72
C ALA A 443 18.38 -18.19 -15.75
N MET A 444 17.42 -17.36 -15.33
CA MET A 444 16.31 -17.77 -14.49
C MET A 444 15.36 -18.79 -15.13
N ASP A 445 15.31 -18.93 -16.47
CA ASP A 445 14.49 -19.95 -17.12
C ASP A 445 14.92 -21.38 -16.77
N THR A 446 16.18 -21.55 -16.36
CA THR A 446 16.78 -22.88 -16.09
C THR A 446 17.45 -22.97 -14.73
N GLY A 447 17.94 -21.86 -14.19
CA GLY A 447 18.70 -21.78 -12.94
C GLY A 447 17.85 -21.63 -11.67
N GLU A 448 16.54 -21.36 -11.78
CA GLU A 448 15.64 -21.17 -10.62
C GLU A 448 15.71 -22.35 -9.63
N GLY A 449 15.69 -23.59 -10.15
CA GLY A 449 15.76 -24.80 -9.32
C GLY A 449 17.10 -24.97 -8.60
N GLU A 450 18.20 -24.47 -9.15
CA GLU A 450 19.52 -24.52 -8.50
C GLU A 450 19.58 -23.55 -7.31
N LEU A 451 19.04 -22.33 -7.49
CA LEU A 451 18.90 -21.36 -6.42
C LEU A 451 17.99 -21.88 -5.31
N GLN A 452 16.86 -22.51 -5.65
CA GLN A 452 15.99 -23.14 -4.67
C GLN A 452 16.68 -24.29 -3.91
N ALA A 453 17.51 -25.11 -4.58
CA ALA A 453 18.25 -26.18 -3.91
C ALA A 453 19.24 -25.64 -2.85
N ILE A 454 19.82 -24.45 -3.08
CA ILE A 454 20.64 -23.77 -2.08
C ILE A 454 19.79 -23.36 -0.87
N LEU A 455 18.61 -22.77 -1.09
CA LEU A 455 17.69 -22.40 -0.01
C LEU A 455 17.19 -23.61 0.79
N ASP A 456 16.93 -24.73 0.12
CA ASP A 456 16.49 -25.98 0.76
C ASP A 456 17.56 -26.59 1.68
N SER A 457 18.83 -26.22 1.48
CA SER A 457 19.95 -26.63 2.34
C SER A 457 20.01 -25.88 3.68
N ILE A 458 19.29 -24.76 3.82
CA ILE A 458 19.39 -23.89 4.99
C ILE A 458 18.91 -24.59 6.25
N ARG A 459 19.67 -24.47 7.34
CA ARG A 459 19.31 -24.98 8.68
C ARG A 459 19.49 -23.87 9.72
N PHE A 460 18.38 -23.35 10.21
CA PHE A 460 18.39 -22.27 11.21
C PHE A 460 18.92 -22.76 12.56
N GLN A 461 19.77 -21.94 13.17
CA GLN A 461 20.34 -22.20 14.48
C GLN A 461 19.53 -21.51 15.56
N ASN A 462 19.23 -22.22 16.65
CA ASN A 462 18.63 -21.63 17.83
C ASN A 462 19.73 -20.97 18.67
N ILE A 463 19.91 -19.66 18.53
CA ILE A 463 20.82 -18.90 19.40
C ILE A 463 20.06 -18.55 20.68
N PRO A 464 20.55 -18.95 21.87
CA PRO A 464 19.97 -18.49 23.12
C PRO A 464 20.12 -16.97 23.20
N MET A 465 19.01 -16.23 23.14
CA MET A 465 19.05 -14.80 23.46
C MET A 465 19.54 -14.66 24.91
N ALA A 466 20.61 -13.89 25.11
CA ALA A 466 21.10 -13.57 26.45
C ALA A 466 19.93 -12.94 27.24
N SER A 467 19.51 -13.59 28.32
CA SER A 467 18.55 -12.99 29.25
C SER A 467 19.14 -11.67 29.76
N PRO A 468 18.35 -10.59 29.88
CA PRO A 468 18.84 -9.37 30.49
C PRO A 468 19.36 -9.71 31.88
N THR A 469 20.66 -9.51 32.11
CA THR A 469 21.25 -9.57 33.43
C THR A 469 20.45 -8.63 34.33
N PRO A 470 19.85 -9.10 35.44
CA PRO A 470 19.06 -8.23 36.30
C PRO A 470 19.95 -7.09 36.78
N GLU A 471 19.46 -5.88 36.54
CA GLU A 471 20.09 -4.61 36.92
C GLU A 471 20.43 -4.67 38.42
N ALA A 472 21.71 -4.52 38.74
CA ALA A 472 22.18 -4.58 40.11
C ALA A 472 21.49 -3.49 40.93
N THR A 473 20.66 -3.92 41.88
CA THR A 473 20.01 -3.03 42.84
C THR A 473 21.12 -2.36 43.65
N VAL A 474 21.32 -1.06 43.44
CA VAL A 474 22.20 -0.26 44.28
C VAL A 474 21.52 -0.11 45.63
N GLU A 475 21.89 -0.96 46.58
CA GLU A 475 21.59 -0.75 48.00
C GLU A 475 22.26 0.55 48.45
N ALA A 476 21.44 1.58 48.67
CA ALA A 476 21.85 2.76 49.39
C ALA A 476 22.21 2.36 50.83
N SER A 477 23.51 2.34 51.14
CA SER A 477 24.01 2.18 52.50
C SER A 477 24.28 3.56 53.12
N SER A 478 23.48 3.85 54.15
CA SER A 478 23.68 4.78 55.29
C SER A 478 23.87 6.28 55.03
#